data_AF-A0A562GSR2-F1
#
_entry.id   AF-A0A562GSR2-F1
#
_cell.length_a   1.000
_cell.length_b   1.000
_cell.length_c   1.000
_cell.angle_alpha   90.00
_cell.angle_beta   90.00
_cell.angle_gamma   90.00
#
_symmetry.space_group_name_H-M   'P 1'
#
loop_
_entity.id
_entity.type
_entity.pdbx_description
1 polymer ?
#
loop_
_entity_poly.entity_id
_entity_poly.type
_entity_poly.pdbx_seq_one_letter_code
_entity_poly.pdbx_strand_id
1 'polypeptide(L)'
;MAEVAPGVSDNGPAPQPGKRHRYLANQVAEYNRQTPQEIKSRDSVDVIADIDLEVFNEFTLLLTQYLADNAPGQENLQRYVRLTATYLIFIARKPLHPPGLLFADGQRLTAHGNTFYCPVKSRQLPGVPSVCQYCVSRDISEMPTGQ
;
A
#
# COMPACT_ATOMS: atom_id res chain seq x y z
N MET A 1 -11.24 -19.82 -12.56
CA MET A 1 -9.81 -19.60 -12.84
C MET A 1 -9.70 -18.18 -13.37
N ALA A 2 -9.21 -17.25 -12.56
CA ALA A 2 -9.11 -15.84 -12.96
C ALA A 2 -7.75 -15.61 -13.61
N GLU A 3 -7.75 -15.12 -14.84
CA GLU A 3 -6.54 -14.80 -15.61
C GLU A 3 -5.85 -13.58 -15.00
N VAL A 4 -4.55 -13.73 -14.73
CA VAL A 4 -3.67 -12.66 -14.26
C VAL A 4 -3.32 -11.78 -15.47
N ALA A 5 -3.66 -10.49 -15.40
CA ALA A 5 -3.29 -9.52 -16.43
C ALA A 5 -1.75 -9.44 -16.60
N PRO A 6 -1.24 -9.27 -17.82
CA PRO A 6 0.20 -9.33 -18.08
C PRO A 6 0.91 -8.12 -17.48
N GLY A 7 1.96 -8.41 -16.71
CA GLY A 7 2.80 -7.42 -16.05
C GLY A 7 3.51 -6.50 -17.04
N VAL A 8 3.45 -5.20 -16.76
CA VAL A 8 4.32 -4.22 -17.40
C VAL A 8 5.73 -4.43 -16.83
N SER A 9 6.61 -5.00 -17.66
CA SER A 9 8.06 -4.98 -17.42
C SER A 9 8.56 -3.55 -17.67
N ASP A 10 8.90 -2.84 -16.60
CA ASP A 10 9.60 -1.55 -16.70
C ASP A 10 10.95 -1.65 -15.98
N ASN A 11 11.95 -2.12 -16.73
CA ASN A 11 13.37 -2.14 -16.36
C ASN A 11 14.04 -0.76 -16.56
N GLY A 12 13.29 0.34 -16.49
CA GLY A 12 13.83 1.69 -16.58
C GLY A 12 14.77 2.07 -15.42
N PRO A 13 15.78 2.92 -15.67
CA PRO A 13 16.69 3.42 -14.63
C PRO A 13 15.94 4.23 -13.55
N ALA A 14 16.49 4.27 -12.34
CA ALA A 14 15.93 5.03 -11.23
C ALA A 14 15.65 6.49 -11.64
N PRO A 15 14.44 7.02 -11.43
CA PRO A 15 14.10 8.36 -11.89
C PRO A 15 14.86 9.45 -11.14
N GLN A 16 15.36 10.46 -11.88
CA GLN A 16 15.97 11.71 -11.37
C GLN A 16 15.10 12.36 -10.26
N PRO A 17 15.66 13.11 -9.28
CA PRO A 17 14.94 13.54 -8.07
C PRO A 17 13.58 14.23 -8.30
N GLY A 18 13.49 15.18 -9.24
CA GLY A 18 12.22 15.84 -9.60
C GLY A 18 11.26 14.94 -10.39
N LYS A 19 11.77 13.98 -11.15
CA LYS A 19 10.98 12.96 -11.86
C LYS A 19 10.45 11.90 -10.89
N ARG A 20 11.17 11.64 -9.80
CA ARG A 20 10.85 10.64 -8.77
C ARG A 20 9.60 10.99 -7.99
N HIS A 21 9.49 12.23 -7.49
CA HIS A 21 8.28 12.64 -6.75
C HIS A 21 7.03 12.51 -7.62
N ARG A 22 7.12 12.96 -8.88
CA ARG A 22 6.03 12.82 -9.86
C ARG A 22 5.71 11.35 -10.16
N TYR A 23 6.72 10.51 -10.33
CA TYR A 23 6.54 9.07 -10.51
C TYR A 23 5.79 8.44 -9.32
N LEU A 24 6.26 8.66 -8.09
CA LEU A 24 5.63 8.13 -6.89
C LEU A 24 4.18 8.61 -6.76
N ALA A 25 3.94 9.91 -6.94
CA ALA A 25 2.61 10.50 -6.88
C ALA A 25 1.68 9.88 -7.93
N ASN A 26 2.14 9.71 -9.17
CA ASN A 26 1.35 9.10 -10.23
C ASN A 26 1.01 7.63 -9.94
N GLN A 27 1.99 6.83 -9.51
CA GLN A 27 1.76 5.41 -9.19
C GLN A 27 0.76 5.25 -8.05
N VAL A 28 0.92 6.04 -6.98
CA VAL A 28 0.01 5.99 -5.82
C VAL A 28 -1.37 6.52 -6.19
N ALA A 29 -1.46 7.61 -6.95
CA ALA A 29 -2.73 8.16 -7.39
C ALA A 29 -3.51 7.17 -8.26
N GLU A 30 -2.84 6.51 -9.21
CA GLU A 30 -3.48 5.51 -10.07
C GLU A 30 -3.97 4.30 -9.27
N TYR A 31 -3.13 3.78 -8.36
CA TYR A 31 -3.51 2.67 -7.48
C TYR A 31 -4.68 3.02 -6.56
N ASN A 32 -4.65 4.21 -5.97
CA ASN A 32 -5.76 4.70 -5.17
C ASN A 32 -7.00 4.89 -6.04
N ARG A 33 -6.89 5.34 -7.30
CA ARG A 33 -8.03 5.51 -8.21
C ARG A 33 -8.69 4.18 -8.56
N GLN A 34 -7.90 3.13 -8.76
CA GLN A 34 -8.38 1.78 -9.05
C GLN A 34 -9.07 1.13 -7.84
N THR A 35 -8.62 1.42 -6.62
CA THR A 35 -9.13 0.77 -5.40
C THR A 35 -10.65 0.95 -5.18
N PRO A 36 -11.25 2.16 -5.24
CA PRO A 36 -12.71 2.32 -5.19
C PRO A 36 -13.44 1.65 -6.35
N GLN A 37 -12.81 1.50 -7.53
CA GLN A 37 -13.42 0.77 -8.63
C GLN A 37 -13.55 -0.71 -8.26
N GLU A 38 -12.49 -1.29 -7.69
CA GLU A 38 -12.51 -2.66 -7.13
C GLU A 38 -13.55 -2.81 -6.02
N ILE A 39 -13.67 -1.82 -5.11
CA ILE A 39 -14.70 -1.82 -4.06
C ILE A 39 -16.10 -1.85 -4.67
N LYS A 40 -16.35 -1.01 -5.68
CA LYS A 40 -17.67 -0.89 -6.33
C LYS A 40 -18.04 -2.09 -7.19
N SER A 41 -17.06 -2.80 -7.75
CA SER A 41 -17.28 -3.94 -8.63
C SER A 41 -17.23 -5.28 -7.90
N ARG A 42 -17.01 -5.28 -6.58
CA ARG A 42 -17.00 -6.51 -5.78
C ARG A 42 -18.42 -6.91 -5.42
N ASP A 43 -18.83 -8.08 -5.89
CA ASP A 43 -20.14 -8.67 -5.59
C ASP A 43 -20.13 -9.54 -4.33
N SER A 44 -18.94 -9.88 -3.80
CA SER A 44 -18.75 -10.71 -2.61
C SER A 44 -17.45 -10.40 -1.87
N VAL A 45 -17.38 -10.80 -0.60
CA VAL A 45 -16.14 -10.80 0.19
C VAL A 45 -15.53 -12.20 0.13
N ASP A 46 -14.31 -12.31 -0.42
CA ASP A 46 -13.66 -13.59 -0.68
C ASP A 46 -13.26 -14.34 0.61
N VAL A 47 -12.98 -13.59 1.68
CA VAL A 47 -12.57 -14.12 2.99
C VAL A 47 -13.28 -13.33 4.08
N ILE A 48 -14.16 -14.02 4.84
CA ILE A 48 -14.69 -13.48 6.09
C ILE A 48 -13.65 -13.78 7.17
N ALA A 49 -12.75 -12.83 7.39
CA ALA A 49 -11.81 -12.85 8.49
C ALA A 49 -12.27 -11.85 9.55
N ASP A 50 -12.16 -12.24 10.82
CA ASP A 50 -12.38 -11.31 11.91
C ASP A 50 -11.36 -10.17 11.81
N ILE A 51 -11.88 -8.95 11.91
CA ILE A 51 -11.06 -7.75 12.04
C ILE A 51 -10.86 -7.53 13.53
N ASP A 52 -9.60 -7.58 13.96
CA ASP A 52 -9.24 -7.14 15.31
C ASP A 52 -9.59 -5.64 15.44
N LEU A 53 -10.59 -5.37 16.28
CA LEU A 53 -11.15 -4.04 16.44
C LEU A 53 -10.17 -3.08 17.12
N GLU A 54 -9.29 -3.59 18.00
CA GLU A 54 -8.26 -2.78 18.65
C GLU A 54 -7.24 -2.31 17.61
N VAL A 55 -6.71 -3.25 16.82
CA VAL A 55 -5.78 -2.94 15.71
C VAL A 55 -6.42 -1.99 14.69
N PHE A 56 -7.69 -2.20 14.35
CA PHE A 56 -8.43 -1.32 13.44
C PHE A 56 -8.57 0.11 13.97
N ASN A 57 -8.89 0.26 15.26
CA ASN A 57 -9.04 1.56 15.90
C ASN A 57 -7.71 2.31 16.00
N GLU A 58 -6.63 1.62 16.38
CA GLU A 58 -5.29 2.21 16.39
C GLU A 58 -4.85 2.68 15.00
N PHE A 59 -5.04 1.83 13.98
CA PHE A 59 -4.78 2.19 12.58
C PHE A 59 -5.57 3.43 12.17
N THR A 60 -6.86 3.47 12.50
CA THR A 60 -7.77 4.56 12.13
C THR A 60 -7.35 5.86 12.80
N LEU A 61 -6.97 5.81 14.08
CA LEU A 61 -6.47 6.95 14.83
C LEU A 61 -5.18 7.50 14.19
N LEU A 62 -4.20 6.62 13.98
CA LEU A 62 -2.90 7.01 13.42
C LEU A 62 -3.03 7.57 12.00
N LEU A 63 -3.84 6.94 11.15
CA LEU A 63 -4.08 7.43 9.79
C LEU A 63 -4.82 8.77 9.79
N THR A 64 -5.80 8.95 10.69
CA THR A 64 -6.51 10.23 10.83
C THR A 64 -5.56 11.34 11.24
N GLN A 65 -4.67 11.07 12.19
CA GLN A 65 -3.68 12.06 12.65
C GLN A 65 -2.68 12.40 11.54
N TYR A 66 -2.13 11.40 10.86
CA TYR A 66 -1.26 11.60 9.70
C TYR A 66 -1.91 12.48 8.63
N LEU A 67 -3.19 12.25 8.32
CA LEU A 67 -3.93 13.02 7.33
C LEU A 67 -4.30 14.43 7.79
N ALA A 68 -4.52 14.64 9.09
CA ALA A 68 -4.70 15.98 9.64
C ALA A 68 -3.45 16.85 9.45
N ASP A 69 -2.26 16.26 9.64
CA ASP A 69 -0.97 16.94 9.51
C ASP A 69 -0.59 17.17 8.03
N ASN A 70 -0.87 16.21 7.15
CA ASN A 70 -0.38 16.21 5.77
C ASN A 70 -1.39 16.68 4.72
N ALA A 71 -2.68 16.75 5.07
CA ALA A 71 -3.75 17.20 4.17
C ALA A 71 -4.78 18.08 4.91
N PRO A 72 -4.35 19.15 5.63
CA PRO A 72 -5.25 19.99 6.40
C PRO A 72 -6.29 20.67 5.48
N GLY A 73 -7.55 20.71 5.92
CA GLY A 73 -8.67 21.29 5.17
C GLY A 73 -9.15 20.47 3.96
N GLN A 74 -8.54 19.33 3.65
CA GLN A 74 -8.89 18.50 2.49
C GLN A 74 -9.79 17.31 2.89
N GLU A 75 -10.94 17.56 3.51
CA GLU A 75 -11.80 16.53 4.11
C GLU A 75 -12.16 15.37 3.17
N ASN A 76 -12.47 15.68 1.91
CA ASN A 76 -12.80 14.66 0.90
C ASN A 76 -11.60 13.76 0.59
N LEU A 77 -10.39 14.33 0.48
CA LEU A 77 -9.16 13.57 0.30
C LEU A 77 -8.89 12.68 1.52
N GLN A 78 -9.08 13.21 2.73
CA GLN A 78 -8.87 12.44 3.96
C GLN A 78 -9.86 11.27 4.06
N ARG A 79 -11.14 11.47 3.75
CA ARG A 79 -12.16 10.41 3.70
C ARG A 79 -11.80 9.36 2.65
N TYR A 80 -11.40 9.81 1.46
CA TYR A 80 -11.00 8.95 0.36
C TYR A 80 -9.79 8.06 0.70
N VAL A 81 -8.74 8.64 1.27
CA VAL A 81 -7.53 7.91 1.68
C VAL A 81 -7.85 6.92 2.80
N ARG A 82 -8.66 7.31 3.80
CA ARG A 82 -9.10 6.38 4.87
C ARG A 82 -9.83 5.18 4.31
N LEU A 83 -10.83 5.39 3.46
CA LEU A 83 -11.60 4.30 2.85
C LEU A 83 -10.70 3.37 2.02
N THR A 84 -9.81 3.95 1.22
CA THR A 84 -8.84 3.20 0.40
C THR A 84 -7.90 2.36 1.27
N ALA A 85 -7.25 2.98 2.25
CA ALA A 85 -6.26 2.31 3.10
C ALA A 85 -6.90 1.22 3.99
N THR A 86 -8.07 1.50 4.57
CA THR A 86 -8.84 0.51 5.34
C THR A 86 -9.18 -0.71 4.49
N TYR A 87 -9.69 -0.50 3.29
CA TYR A 87 -10.02 -1.59 2.39
C TYR A 87 -8.80 -2.42 2.02
N LEU A 88 -7.69 -1.78 1.65
CA LEU A 88 -6.46 -2.48 1.28
C LEU A 88 -5.95 -3.38 2.40
N ILE A 89 -5.87 -2.86 3.64
CA ILE A 89 -5.30 -3.61 4.76
C ILE A 89 -6.24 -4.69 5.28
N PHE A 90 -7.50 -4.35 5.54
CA PHE A 90 -8.39 -5.22 6.32
C PHE A 90 -9.28 -6.11 5.45
N ILE A 91 -9.58 -5.70 4.21
CA ILE A 91 -10.51 -6.40 3.34
C ILE A 91 -9.77 -7.10 2.19
N ALA A 92 -9.08 -6.34 1.35
CA ALA A 92 -8.41 -6.86 0.15
C ALA A 92 -7.08 -7.56 0.45
N ARG A 93 -6.52 -7.37 1.66
CA ARG A 93 -5.20 -7.87 2.07
C ARG A 93 -4.08 -7.52 1.07
N LYS A 94 -4.11 -6.28 0.58
CA LYS A 94 -3.17 -5.69 -0.39
C LYS A 94 -2.29 -4.62 0.26
N PRO A 95 -1.07 -4.39 -0.26
CA PRO A 95 -0.18 -3.36 0.26
C PRO A 95 -0.78 -1.96 0.11
N LEU A 96 -0.42 -1.05 1.04
CA LEU A 96 -0.80 0.37 0.99
C LEU A 96 -0.25 1.11 -0.24
N HIS A 97 0.88 0.64 -0.76
CA HIS A 97 1.50 1.15 -1.97
C HIS A 97 1.40 0.10 -3.08
N PRO A 98 1.35 0.50 -4.37
CA PRO A 98 1.18 -0.45 -5.45
C PRO A 98 2.34 -1.45 -5.55
N PRO A 99 2.06 -2.74 -5.82
CA PRO A 99 3.08 -3.69 -6.26
C PRO A 99 3.86 -3.16 -7.48
N GLY A 100 5.17 -3.40 -7.50
CA GLY A 100 6.09 -2.90 -8.51
C GLY A 100 6.61 -1.47 -8.27
N LEU A 101 6.13 -0.76 -7.25
CA LEU A 101 6.61 0.59 -6.90
C LEU A 101 8.11 0.59 -6.64
N LEU A 102 8.84 1.45 -7.36
CA LEU A 102 10.30 1.61 -7.25
C LEU A 102 10.69 2.61 -6.14
N PHE A 103 11.50 2.16 -5.18
CA PHE A 103 12.03 2.96 -4.08
C PHE A 103 13.38 3.62 -4.42
N ALA A 104 13.98 4.34 -3.45
CA ALA A 104 15.12 5.25 -3.66
C ALA A 104 16.44 4.53 -3.98
N ASP A 105 16.56 3.34 -3.44
CA ASP A 105 17.66 2.39 -3.58
C ASP A 105 17.53 1.49 -4.82
N GLY A 106 16.53 1.71 -5.66
CA GLY A 106 16.25 0.86 -6.83
C GLY A 106 15.51 -0.44 -6.49
N GLN A 107 15.15 -0.70 -5.24
CA GLN A 107 14.36 -1.87 -4.85
C GLN A 107 12.86 -1.64 -5.11
N ARG A 108 12.10 -2.73 -5.27
CA ARG A 108 10.66 -2.66 -5.59
C ARG A 108 9.82 -3.35 -4.53
N LEU A 109 8.61 -2.82 -4.31
CA LEU A 109 7.57 -3.59 -3.62
C LEU A 109 7.25 -4.82 -4.49
N THR A 110 7.57 -6.00 -4.00
CA THR A 110 7.53 -7.23 -4.81
C THR A 110 6.47 -8.19 -4.27
N ALA A 111 5.80 -8.91 -5.16
CA ALA A 111 4.91 -10.00 -4.78
C ALA A 111 5.63 -11.33 -5.04
N HIS A 112 5.56 -12.26 -4.09
CA HIS A 112 6.01 -13.63 -4.24
C HIS A 112 4.90 -14.57 -3.74
N GLY A 113 4.23 -15.26 -4.67
CA GLY A 113 2.97 -15.94 -4.39
C GLY A 113 1.90 -14.95 -3.89
N ASN A 114 1.24 -15.28 -2.79
CA ASN A 114 0.24 -14.44 -2.14
C ASN A 114 0.81 -13.46 -1.10
N THR A 115 2.14 -13.34 -1.00
CA THR A 115 2.81 -12.47 -0.02
C THR A 115 3.47 -11.28 -0.71
N PHE A 116 3.36 -10.11 -0.08
CA PHE A 116 3.99 -8.87 -0.54
C PHE A 116 5.19 -8.52 0.33
N TYR A 117 6.24 -7.98 -0.29
CA TYR A 117 7.52 -7.66 0.36
C TYR A 117 7.88 -6.21 0.06
N CYS A 118 8.12 -5.43 1.12
CA CYS A 118 8.39 -4.01 1.03
C CYS A 118 9.83 -3.72 1.47
N PRO A 119 10.67 -3.10 0.62
CA PRO A 119 12.08 -2.84 0.94
C PRO A 119 12.32 -1.75 1.98
N VAL A 120 11.26 -1.02 2.35
CA VAL A 120 11.31 0.04 3.36
C VAL A 120 10.59 -0.32 4.66
N LYS A 121 10.13 -1.58 4.83
CA LYS A 121 9.39 -2.02 6.03
C LYS A 121 10.27 -1.90 7.29
N SER A 122 11.52 -2.36 7.24
CA SER A 122 12.52 -2.22 8.31
C SER A 122 13.06 -0.80 8.54
N ARG A 123 12.73 0.17 7.67
CA ARG A 123 13.24 1.56 7.77
C ARG A 123 12.38 2.47 8.65
N GLN A 124 11.39 1.91 9.34
CA GLN A 124 10.58 2.65 10.29
C GLN A 124 11.49 3.16 11.42
N LEU A 125 11.33 4.44 11.78
CA LEU A 125 12.07 5.02 12.89
C LEU A 125 11.59 4.38 14.19
N PRO A 126 12.49 3.79 15.02
CA PRO A 126 12.11 3.23 16.30
C PRO A 126 11.37 4.25 17.16
N GLY A 127 10.22 3.85 17.72
CA GLY A 127 9.40 4.72 18.55
C GLY A 127 8.61 5.81 17.81
N VAL A 128 8.64 5.85 16.48
CA VAL A 128 7.80 6.74 15.67
C VAL A 128 6.66 5.93 15.06
N PRO A 129 5.41 6.10 15.55
CA PRO A 129 4.26 5.43 14.97
C PRO A 129 4.14 5.73 13.47
N SER A 130 3.96 4.68 12.67
CA SER A 130 3.77 4.81 11.22
C SER A 130 2.65 3.90 10.74
N VAL A 131 1.80 4.41 9.86
CA VAL A 131 0.73 3.62 9.20
C VAL A 131 1.31 2.38 8.50
N CYS A 132 2.58 2.45 8.08
CA CYS A 132 3.29 1.33 7.47
C CYS A 132 3.34 0.08 8.37
N GLN A 133 3.25 0.19 9.70
CA GLN A 133 3.25 -0.97 10.60
C GLN A 133 2.06 -1.89 10.34
N TYR A 134 0.90 -1.31 9.98
CA TYR A 134 -0.33 -2.02 9.65
C TYR A 134 -0.38 -2.53 8.20
N CYS A 135 0.58 -2.16 7.34
CA CYS A 135 0.63 -2.66 5.97
C CYS A 135 0.88 -4.17 5.95
N VAL A 136 0.15 -4.91 5.12
CA VAL A 136 0.25 -6.37 4.97
C VAL A 136 1.60 -6.86 4.40
N SER A 137 2.42 -5.96 3.86
CA SER A 137 3.74 -6.34 3.35
C SER A 137 4.70 -6.73 4.48
N ARG A 138 5.44 -7.80 4.24
CA ARG A 138 6.59 -8.23 5.03
C ARG A 138 7.84 -7.42 4.68
N ASP A 139 8.86 -7.51 5.51
CA ASP A 139 10.17 -6.96 5.16
C ASP A 139 10.79 -7.74 4.00
N ILE A 140 11.48 -7.05 3.09
CA ILE A 140 12.08 -7.69 1.92
C ILE A 140 13.14 -8.75 2.28
N SER A 141 13.76 -8.65 3.46
CA SER A 141 14.69 -9.65 3.97
C SER A 141 14.02 -10.99 4.31
N GLU A 142 12.69 -11.02 4.48
CA GLU A 142 11.90 -12.23 4.70
C GLU A 142 11.51 -12.94 3.38
N MET A 143 11.85 -12.36 2.23
CA MET A 143 11.52 -12.96 0.94
C MET A 143 12.36 -14.21 0.71
N PRO A 144 11.74 -15.35 0.35
CA PRO A 144 12.49 -16.56 0.01
C PRO A 144 13.48 -16.29 -1.12
N THR A 145 14.76 -16.56 -0.91
CA THR A 145 15.81 -16.47 -1.93
C THR A 145 15.94 -17.80 -2.67
N GLY A 146 15.22 -17.92 -3.80
CA GLY A 146 15.36 -19.01 -4.76
C GLY A 146 14.72 -20.34 -4.36
N GLN A 147 14.01 -20.95 -5.30
CA GLN A 147 13.95 -22.40 -5.47
C GLN A 147 14.91 -22.78 -6.59
#